data_AF-A0A2T2WUV5-F1
#
_entry.id   AF-A0A2T2WUV5-F1
#
_cell.length_a   1.000
_cell.length_b   1.000
_cell.length_c   1.000
_cell.angle_alpha   90.00
_cell.angle_beta   90.00
_cell.angle_gamma   90.00
#
_symmetry.space_group_name_H-M   'P 1'
#
loop_
_entity.id
_entity.type
_entity.pdbx_description
1 polymer ?
#
loop_
_entity_poly.entity_id
_entity_poly.type
_entity_poly.pdbx_seq_one_letter_code
_entity_poly.pdbx_strand_id
1 'polypeptide(L)'
;MTLHLGTIAISIGGSLTLSFAGVLSFWQWWLKKKISARVDEETQKNLAEFHQSLDKEQRRFQNELDKKLEDHKSMLQRASSEAQFDYQRRIQDFNFYASRKHETYPEVYKKILEAESNLLQIYGVKYYPDFNQWSANEIEQNLSESRVPQVQITSIIQIWNANKQKAIQELTNLYNRIEKNRAYDSFFLAKNTWLLSSLYLSENANKLCEVLFQNLASYMALIQYPSSNGSHQRQQFEQVIKNQMDKISTLFKKELSAGYYNEESPPEERQ
;
A
#
# COMPACT_ATOMS: atom_id res chain seq x y z
N MET A 1 -43.46 -23.05 -76.36
CA MET A 1 -43.60 -24.50 -76.67
C MET A 1 -45.06 -24.85 -76.46
N THR A 2 -45.84 -24.76 -77.54
CA THR A 2 -47.30 -24.87 -77.61
C THR A 2 -47.71 -26.33 -77.81
N LEU A 3 -48.43 -26.92 -76.85
CA LEU A 3 -49.03 -28.25 -76.98
C LEU A 3 -50.54 -28.11 -77.22
N HIS A 4 -50.94 -28.41 -78.45
CA HIS A 4 -52.32 -28.46 -78.94
C HIS A 4 -53.09 -29.62 -78.28
N LEU A 5 -54.22 -29.31 -77.64
CA LEU A 5 -55.28 -30.29 -77.36
C LEU A 5 -56.27 -30.27 -78.52
N GLY A 6 -56.45 -31.43 -79.16
CA GLY A 6 -57.42 -31.67 -80.21
C GLY A 6 -58.82 -31.89 -79.65
N THR A 7 -59.78 -31.16 -80.22
CA THR A 7 -61.21 -31.20 -79.90
C THR A 7 -61.87 -32.36 -80.66
N ILE A 8 -62.44 -33.33 -79.95
CA ILE A 8 -63.40 -34.30 -80.52
C ILE A 8 -64.79 -33.92 -80.03
N ALA A 9 -65.64 -33.49 -80.96
CA ALA A 9 -67.06 -33.20 -80.73
C ALA A 9 -67.90 -34.44 -81.09
N ILE A 10 -68.62 -34.99 -80.10
CA ILE A 10 -69.65 -36.01 -80.30
C ILE A 10 -70.97 -35.41 -79.78
N SER A 11 -71.94 -35.28 -80.68
CA SER A 11 -73.29 -34.76 -80.43
C SER A 11 -74.29 -35.92 -80.44
N ILE A 12 -74.86 -36.27 -79.28
CA ILE A 12 -75.97 -37.23 -79.14
C ILE A 12 -76.91 -36.72 -78.02
N GLY A 13 -78.22 -36.64 -78.35
CA GLY A 13 -79.42 -36.73 -77.48
C GLY A 13 -79.43 -35.96 -76.15
N GLY A 14 -80.31 -34.99 -75.88
CA GLY A 14 -81.73 -34.96 -76.22
C GLY A 14 -82.57 -35.61 -75.10
N SER A 15 -82.93 -34.83 -74.09
CA SER A 15 -84.09 -34.99 -73.19
C SER A 15 -84.18 -36.17 -72.19
N LEU A 16 -83.07 -36.56 -71.57
CA LEU A 16 -83.07 -37.28 -70.26
C LEU A 16 -81.84 -36.90 -69.38
N THR A 17 -81.25 -35.73 -69.66
CA THR A 17 -79.98 -35.24 -69.08
C THR A 17 -80.17 -34.12 -68.06
N LEU A 18 -81.39 -33.60 -67.90
CA LEU A 18 -81.70 -32.49 -66.98
C LEU A 18 -81.67 -32.89 -65.48
N SER A 19 -81.93 -34.15 -65.15
CA SER A 19 -81.78 -34.66 -63.77
C SER A 19 -80.33 -35.05 -63.43
N PHE A 20 -79.55 -35.51 -64.41
CA PHE A 20 -78.13 -35.86 -64.22
C PHE A 20 -77.23 -34.64 -64.13
N ALA A 21 -77.50 -33.58 -64.91
CA ALA A 21 -76.75 -32.32 -64.84
C ALA A 21 -76.92 -31.60 -63.49
N GLY A 22 -78.11 -31.66 -62.89
CA GLY A 22 -78.38 -31.14 -61.54
C GLY A 22 -77.64 -31.93 -60.44
N VAL A 23 -77.62 -33.26 -60.54
CA VAL A 23 -76.89 -34.13 -59.60
C VAL A 23 -75.37 -33.95 -59.74
N LEU A 24 -74.85 -33.83 -60.97
CA LEU A 24 -73.42 -33.63 -61.23
C LEU A 24 -72.95 -32.25 -60.76
N SER A 25 -73.72 -31.19 -61.00
CA SER A 25 -73.40 -29.84 -60.54
C SER A 25 -73.48 -29.73 -59.02
N PHE A 26 -74.46 -30.37 -58.38
CA PHE A 26 -74.53 -30.49 -56.93
C PHE A 26 -73.34 -31.27 -56.36
N TRP A 27 -72.93 -32.38 -56.98
CA TRP A 27 -71.79 -33.18 -56.55
C TRP A 27 -70.46 -32.44 -56.74
N GLN A 28 -70.28 -31.72 -57.84
CA GLN A 28 -69.14 -30.84 -58.06
C GLN A 28 -69.10 -29.68 -57.04
N TRP A 29 -70.24 -29.06 -56.75
CA TRP A 29 -70.34 -28.03 -55.71
C TRP A 29 -70.02 -28.59 -54.33
N TRP A 30 -70.57 -29.75 -53.98
CA TRP A 30 -70.34 -30.43 -52.70
C TRP A 30 -68.87 -30.85 -52.56
N LEU A 31 -68.25 -31.41 -53.60
CA LEU A 31 -66.83 -31.75 -53.61
C LEU A 31 -65.95 -30.52 -53.52
N LYS A 32 -66.20 -29.47 -54.31
CA LYS A 32 -65.46 -28.21 -54.23
C LYS A 32 -65.54 -27.63 -52.83
N LYS A 33 -66.74 -27.62 -52.23
CA LYS A 33 -66.97 -27.13 -50.87
C LYS A 33 -66.27 -27.98 -49.81
N LYS A 34 -66.26 -29.30 -49.97
CA LYS A 34 -65.60 -30.23 -49.03
C LYS A 34 -64.08 -30.20 -49.16
N ILE A 35 -63.56 -30.06 -50.37
CA ILE A 35 -62.13 -29.89 -50.64
C ILE A 35 -61.68 -28.52 -50.15
N SER A 36 -62.41 -27.44 -50.43
CA SER A 36 -62.08 -26.09 -49.95
C SER A 36 -62.11 -26.04 -48.42
N ALA A 37 -63.13 -26.59 -47.77
CA ALA A 37 -63.20 -26.63 -46.31
C ALA A 37 -62.02 -27.40 -45.69
N ARG A 38 -61.57 -28.49 -46.30
CA ARG A 38 -60.38 -29.23 -45.83
C ARG A 38 -59.08 -28.45 -46.05
N VAL A 39 -58.92 -27.81 -47.20
CA VAL A 39 -57.75 -26.96 -47.49
C VAL A 39 -57.72 -25.75 -46.56
N ASP A 40 -58.87 -25.14 -46.27
CA ASP A 40 -58.99 -24.02 -45.34
C ASP A 40 -58.67 -24.45 -43.90
N GLU A 41 -59.14 -25.62 -43.47
CA GLU A 41 -58.82 -26.18 -42.14
C GLU A 41 -57.31 -26.51 -42.01
N GLU A 42 -56.72 -27.13 -43.03
CA GLU A 42 -55.30 -27.48 -43.05
C GLU A 42 -54.40 -26.23 -43.10
N THR A 43 -54.77 -25.22 -43.88
CA THR A 43 -54.04 -23.94 -43.91
C THR A 43 -54.15 -23.18 -42.60
N GLN A 44 -55.34 -23.15 -41.97
CA GLN A 44 -55.51 -22.55 -40.64
C GLN A 44 -54.68 -23.28 -39.58
N LYS A 45 -54.63 -24.61 -39.63
CA LYS A 45 -53.80 -25.41 -38.71
C LYS A 45 -52.32 -25.12 -38.91
N ASN A 46 -51.82 -25.13 -40.15
CA ASN A 46 -50.42 -24.83 -40.45
C ASN A 46 -50.04 -23.40 -40.03
N LEU A 47 -50.95 -22.44 -40.22
CA LEU A 47 -50.75 -21.05 -39.78
C LEU A 47 -50.69 -20.94 -38.25
N ALA A 48 -51.58 -21.65 -37.54
CA ALA A 48 -51.57 -21.69 -36.07
C ALA A 48 -50.29 -22.35 -35.53
N GLU A 49 -49.85 -23.47 -36.12
CA GLU A 49 -48.59 -24.12 -35.77
C GLU A 49 -47.38 -23.22 -36.04
N PHE A 50 -47.40 -22.46 -37.15
CA PHE A 50 -46.36 -21.49 -37.47
C PHE A 50 -46.32 -20.31 -36.48
N HIS A 51 -47.47 -19.75 -36.09
CA HIS A 51 -47.52 -18.72 -35.05
C HIS A 51 -47.02 -19.26 -33.70
N GLN A 52 -47.42 -20.49 -33.33
CA GLN A 52 -46.95 -21.12 -32.10
C GLN A 52 -45.44 -21.36 -32.12
N SER A 53 -44.86 -21.74 -33.27
CA SER A 53 -43.41 -21.93 -33.40
C SER A 53 -42.65 -20.61 -33.32
N LEU A 54 -43.14 -19.55 -33.96
CA LEU A 54 -42.59 -18.20 -33.85
C LEU A 54 -42.65 -17.67 -32.41
N ASP A 55 -43.78 -17.81 -31.73
CA ASP A 55 -43.93 -17.39 -30.33
C ASP A 55 -42.95 -18.15 -29.42
N LYS A 56 -42.77 -19.45 -29.67
CA LYS A 56 -41.82 -20.29 -28.93
C LYS A 56 -40.38 -19.87 -29.19
N GLU A 57 -40.03 -19.54 -30.42
CA GLU A 57 -38.70 -19.05 -30.80
C GLU A 57 -38.42 -17.67 -30.20
N GLN A 58 -39.39 -16.75 -30.26
CA GLN A 58 -39.30 -15.44 -29.62
C GLN A 58 -39.10 -15.55 -28.12
N ARG A 59 -39.87 -16.40 -27.43
CA ARG A 59 -39.69 -16.64 -25.98
C ARG A 59 -38.32 -17.24 -25.66
N ARG A 60 -37.83 -18.17 -26.48
CA ARG A 60 -36.49 -18.75 -26.30
C ARG A 60 -35.40 -17.68 -26.45
N PHE A 61 -35.52 -16.85 -27.48
CA PHE A 61 -34.59 -15.76 -27.73
C PHE A 61 -34.61 -14.71 -26.60
N GLN A 62 -35.80 -14.32 -26.12
CA GLN A 62 -35.96 -13.44 -24.96
C GLN A 62 -35.31 -14.02 -23.71
N ASN A 63 -35.60 -15.28 -23.39
CA ASN A 63 -35.00 -15.95 -22.22
C ASN A 63 -33.46 -16.04 -22.33
N GLU A 64 -32.92 -16.25 -23.53
CA GLU A 64 -31.46 -16.26 -23.75
C GLU A 64 -30.84 -14.88 -23.55
N LEU A 65 -31.50 -13.83 -24.04
CA LEU A 65 -31.08 -12.45 -23.82
C LEU A 65 -31.14 -12.06 -22.35
N ASP A 66 -32.22 -12.39 -21.66
CA ASP A 66 -32.39 -12.12 -20.23
C ASP A 66 -31.31 -12.84 -19.41
N LYS A 67 -31.01 -14.10 -19.76
CA LYS A 67 -29.93 -14.85 -19.13
C LYS A 67 -28.57 -14.19 -19.36
N LYS A 68 -28.24 -13.82 -20.60
CA LYS A 68 -26.98 -13.12 -20.91
C LYS A 68 -26.89 -11.78 -20.19
N LEU A 69 -27.99 -11.04 -20.10
CA LEU A 69 -28.05 -9.76 -19.38
C LEU A 69 -27.77 -9.96 -17.88
N GLU A 70 -28.42 -10.95 -17.26
CA GLU A 70 -28.20 -11.24 -15.84
C GLU A 70 -26.78 -11.76 -15.58
N ASP A 71 -26.23 -12.59 -16.48
CA ASP A 71 -24.83 -13.04 -16.41
C ASP A 71 -23.87 -11.84 -16.51
N HIS A 72 -24.09 -10.91 -17.46
CA HIS A 72 -23.28 -9.69 -17.59
C HIS A 72 -23.40 -8.77 -16.38
N LYS A 73 -24.61 -8.60 -15.83
CA LYS A 73 -24.84 -7.80 -14.63
C LYS A 73 -24.12 -8.40 -13.42
N SER A 74 -24.21 -9.73 -13.25
CA SER A 74 -23.50 -10.47 -12.21
C SER A 74 -21.98 -10.34 -12.36
N MET A 75 -21.45 -10.44 -13.59
CA MET A 75 -20.03 -10.21 -13.87
C MET A 75 -19.58 -8.79 -13.54
N LEU A 76 -20.35 -7.77 -13.95
CA LEU A 76 -20.06 -6.36 -13.64
C LEU A 76 -20.08 -6.10 -12.14
N GLN A 77 -21.07 -6.66 -11.42
CA GLN A 77 -21.15 -6.52 -9.97
C GLN A 77 -19.94 -7.16 -9.28
N ARG A 78 -19.49 -8.33 -9.71
CA ARG A 78 -18.28 -8.99 -9.19
C ARG A 78 -17.03 -8.15 -9.44
N ALA A 79 -16.83 -7.69 -10.68
CA ALA A 79 -15.69 -6.85 -11.03
C ALA A 79 -15.67 -5.54 -10.24
N SER A 80 -16.84 -4.92 -10.04
CA SER A 80 -16.98 -3.72 -9.22
C SER A 80 -16.64 -3.99 -7.75
N SER A 81 -17.12 -5.09 -7.17
CA SER A 81 -16.82 -5.45 -5.78
C SER A 81 -15.34 -5.78 -5.57
N GLU A 82 -14.71 -6.46 -6.51
CA GLU A 82 -13.27 -6.75 -6.48
C GLU A 82 -12.44 -5.46 -6.55
N ALA A 83 -12.76 -4.56 -7.47
CA ALA A 83 -12.10 -3.26 -7.57
C ALA A 83 -12.27 -2.40 -6.29
N GLN A 84 -13.46 -2.42 -5.69
CA GLN A 84 -13.71 -1.73 -4.42
C GLN A 84 -12.89 -2.32 -3.27
N PHE A 85 -12.80 -3.65 -3.19
CA PHE A 85 -12.01 -4.33 -2.16
C PHE A 85 -10.51 -4.01 -2.29
N ASP A 86 -9.97 -4.08 -3.51
CA ASP A 86 -8.58 -3.74 -3.79
C ASP A 86 -8.26 -2.27 -3.47
N TYR A 87 -9.18 -1.36 -3.81
CA TYR A 87 -9.03 0.06 -3.49
C TYR A 87 -9.02 0.30 -1.97
N GLN A 88 -9.94 -0.32 -1.23
CA GLN A 88 -9.97 -0.24 0.24
C GLN A 88 -8.69 -0.79 0.87
N ARG A 89 -8.21 -1.93 0.38
CA ARG A 89 -6.94 -2.52 0.82
C ARG A 89 -5.76 -1.56 0.60
N ARG A 90 -5.65 -0.98 -0.60
CA ARG A 90 -4.58 -0.02 -0.93
C ARG A 90 -4.63 1.22 -0.04
N ILE A 91 -5.82 1.74 0.26
CA ILE A 91 -5.98 2.85 1.22
C ILE A 91 -5.51 2.44 2.61
N GLN A 92 -5.88 1.25 3.08
CA GLN A 92 -5.46 0.77 4.40
C GLN A 92 -3.95 0.61 4.48
N ASP A 93 -3.33 0.00 3.47
CA ASP A 93 -1.88 -0.19 3.37
C ASP A 93 -1.16 1.17 3.31
N PHE A 94 -1.68 2.13 2.53
CA PHE A 94 -1.16 3.49 2.46
C PHE A 94 -1.24 4.21 3.81
N ASN A 95 -2.39 4.14 4.47
CA ASN A 95 -2.59 4.76 5.79
C ASN A 95 -1.67 4.16 6.84
N PHE A 96 -1.51 2.83 6.84
CA PHE A 96 -0.59 2.14 7.73
C PHE A 96 0.85 2.60 7.49
N TYR A 97 1.29 2.63 6.24
CA TYR A 97 2.63 3.10 5.87
C TYR A 97 2.85 4.57 6.26
N ALA A 98 1.89 5.44 5.98
CA ALA A 98 1.95 6.85 6.35
C ALA A 98 2.04 7.03 7.87
N SER A 99 1.22 6.31 8.65
CA SER A 99 1.28 6.33 10.12
C SER A 99 2.66 5.91 10.62
N ARG A 100 3.20 4.81 10.09
CA ARG A 100 4.57 4.35 10.44
C ARG A 100 5.61 5.39 10.09
N LYS A 101 5.52 6.02 8.92
CA LYS A 101 6.43 7.11 8.52
C LYS A 101 6.41 8.27 9.54
N HIS A 102 5.23 8.70 9.97
CA HIS A 102 5.07 9.78 10.95
C HIS A 102 5.57 9.43 12.36
N GLU A 103 5.58 8.15 12.74
CA GLU A 103 6.20 7.66 13.98
C GLU A 103 7.73 7.57 13.85
N THR A 104 8.19 6.97 12.76
CA THR A 104 9.59 6.59 12.57
C THR A 104 10.53 7.78 12.38
N TYR A 105 10.14 8.81 11.60
CA TYR A 105 11.04 9.93 11.30
C TYR A 105 11.42 10.72 12.56
N PRO A 106 10.47 11.14 13.42
CA PRO A 106 10.78 11.80 14.68
C PRO A 106 11.59 10.91 15.62
N GLU A 107 11.29 9.61 15.69
CA GLU A 107 12.02 8.68 16.57
C GLU A 107 13.49 8.56 16.15
N VAL A 108 13.76 8.31 14.87
CA VAL A 108 15.12 8.23 14.33
C VAL A 108 15.85 9.56 14.56
N TYR A 109 15.22 10.68 14.23
CA TYR A 109 15.83 12.00 14.40
C TYR A 109 16.17 12.32 15.86
N LYS A 110 15.27 11.99 16.79
CA LYS A 110 15.49 12.12 18.24
C LYS A 110 16.71 11.32 18.68
N LYS A 111 16.85 10.06 18.25
CA LYS A 111 18.00 9.23 18.61
C LYS A 111 19.31 9.75 18.04
N ILE A 112 19.28 10.26 16.82
CA ILE A 112 20.45 10.90 16.21
C ILE A 112 20.87 12.13 17.01
N LEU A 113 19.92 13.00 17.40
CA LEU A 113 20.21 14.18 18.24
C LEU A 113 20.81 13.79 19.60
N GLU A 114 20.28 12.76 20.26
CA GLU A 114 20.84 12.23 21.51
C GLU A 114 22.29 11.75 21.32
N ALA A 115 22.56 11.01 20.24
CA ALA A 115 23.90 10.52 19.92
C ALA A 115 24.89 11.65 19.59
N GLU A 116 24.48 12.60 18.75
CA GLU A 116 25.28 13.78 18.39
C GLU A 116 25.64 14.57 19.65
N SER A 117 24.63 14.94 20.45
CA SER A 117 24.82 15.75 21.66
C SER A 117 25.80 15.08 22.62
N ASN A 118 25.61 13.78 22.90
CA ASN A 118 26.47 13.05 23.83
C ASN A 118 27.90 12.91 23.31
N LEU A 119 28.11 12.73 22.00
CA LEU A 119 29.44 12.67 21.40
C LEU A 119 30.15 14.03 21.45
N LEU A 120 29.46 15.11 21.06
CA LEU A 120 30.05 16.46 21.03
C LEU A 120 30.37 16.96 22.44
N GLN A 121 29.56 16.61 23.45
CA GLN A 121 29.78 16.99 24.84
C GLN A 121 31.08 16.46 25.44
N ILE A 122 31.67 15.38 24.89
CA ILE A 122 32.93 14.80 25.40
C ILE A 122 34.10 15.80 25.36
N TYR A 123 34.07 16.75 24.42
CA TYR A 123 35.06 17.83 24.32
C TYR A 123 34.50 19.23 24.59
N GLY A 124 33.19 19.33 24.79
CA GLY A 124 32.50 20.57 25.12
C GLY A 124 32.62 20.95 26.60
N VAL A 125 31.75 21.88 27.01
CA VAL A 125 31.64 22.30 28.40
C VAL A 125 31.10 21.14 29.24
N LYS A 126 31.89 20.71 30.22
CA LYS A 126 31.50 19.65 31.16
C LYS A 126 31.15 20.27 32.50
N TYR A 127 30.04 19.79 33.05
CA TYR A 127 29.68 20.07 34.43
C TYR A 127 30.03 18.85 35.26
N TYR A 128 31.02 19.00 36.14
CA TYR A 128 31.32 18.01 37.17
C TYR A 128 30.81 18.53 38.51
N PRO A 129 30.32 17.66 39.39
CA PRO A 129 30.11 18.04 40.78
C PRO A 129 31.42 18.54 41.41
N ASP A 130 31.33 19.53 42.29
CA ASP A 130 32.47 19.90 43.13
C ASP A 130 32.70 18.81 44.18
N PHE A 131 33.47 17.80 43.80
CA PHE A 131 33.79 16.67 44.67
C PHE A 131 34.47 17.11 45.97
N ASN A 132 35.05 18.31 46.07
CA ASN A 132 35.63 18.78 47.33
C ASN A 132 34.59 18.90 48.45
N GLN A 133 33.33 19.13 48.12
CA GLN A 133 32.24 19.30 49.07
C GLN A 133 31.56 18.00 49.46
N TRP A 134 31.90 16.90 48.79
CA TRP A 134 31.26 15.60 49.02
C TRP A 134 31.93 14.84 50.16
N SER A 135 31.13 14.04 50.86
CA SER A 135 31.54 13.01 51.81
C SER A 135 31.75 11.66 51.11
N ALA A 136 32.45 10.74 51.78
CA ALA A 136 32.66 9.38 51.28
C ALA A 136 31.32 8.65 51.02
N ASN A 137 30.33 8.85 51.90
CA ASN A 137 29.01 8.24 51.76
C ASN A 137 28.24 8.76 50.55
N GLU A 138 28.30 10.07 50.28
CA GLU A 138 27.67 10.67 49.09
C GLU A 138 28.31 10.16 47.80
N ILE A 139 29.64 9.99 47.80
CA ILE A 139 30.36 9.38 46.66
C ILE A 139 29.90 7.94 46.44
N GLU A 140 29.87 7.12 47.48
CA GLU A 140 29.43 5.72 47.39
C GLU A 140 28.00 5.60 46.87
N GLN A 141 27.08 6.39 47.43
CA GLN A 141 25.68 6.42 47.00
C GLN A 141 25.57 6.81 45.53
N ASN A 142 26.19 7.90 45.13
CA ASN A 142 26.08 8.42 43.76
C ASN A 142 26.71 7.47 42.72
N LEU A 143 27.84 6.85 43.03
CA LEU A 143 28.46 5.85 42.13
C LEU A 143 27.60 4.58 42.03
N SER A 144 26.94 4.18 43.11
CA SER A 144 26.01 3.04 43.13
C SER A 144 24.78 3.29 42.28
N GLU A 145 24.18 4.49 42.37
CA GLU A 145 23.07 4.93 41.52
C GLU A 145 23.46 4.94 40.03
N SER A 146 24.72 5.27 39.74
CA SER A 146 25.31 5.24 38.40
C SER A 146 25.71 3.83 37.93
N ARG A 147 25.41 2.78 38.71
CA ARG A 147 25.70 1.37 38.42
C ARG A 147 27.19 1.06 38.24
N VAL A 148 28.06 1.78 38.94
CA VAL A 148 29.49 1.48 38.97
C VAL A 148 29.71 0.18 39.76
N PRO A 149 30.57 -0.76 39.31
CA PRO A 149 30.83 -1.99 40.04
C PRO A 149 31.35 -1.74 41.46
N GLN A 150 30.82 -2.45 42.47
CA GLN A 150 31.17 -2.25 43.89
C GLN A 150 32.68 -2.31 44.13
N VAL A 151 33.41 -3.17 43.42
CA VAL A 151 34.88 -3.27 43.53
C VAL A 151 35.58 -1.95 43.22
N GLN A 152 35.10 -1.20 42.21
CA GLN A 152 35.65 0.11 41.87
C GLN A 152 35.25 1.17 42.90
N ILE A 153 34.01 1.11 43.41
CA ILE A 153 33.53 2.02 44.46
C ILE A 153 34.41 1.87 45.71
N THR A 154 34.58 0.64 46.22
CA THR A 154 35.42 0.35 47.38
C THR A 154 36.85 0.86 47.18
N SER A 155 37.42 0.67 45.99
CA SER A 155 38.76 1.17 45.67
C SER A 155 38.84 2.70 45.76
N ILE A 156 37.87 3.42 45.20
CA ILE A 156 37.83 4.89 45.26
C ILE A 156 37.67 5.38 46.70
N ILE A 157 36.81 4.75 47.51
CA ILE A 157 36.62 5.13 48.92
C ILE A 157 37.90 4.88 49.75
N GLN A 158 38.63 3.80 49.47
CA GLN A 158 39.94 3.57 50.09
C GLN A 158 40.94 4.67 49.73
N ILE A 159 41.02 5.07 48.45
CA ILE A 159 41.88 6.18 48.01
C ILE A 159 41.39 7.49 48.65
N TRP A 160 40.09 7.71 48.77
CA TRP A 160 39.50 8.90 49.37
C TRP A 160 39.94 9.09 50.82
N ASN A 161 39.84 8.03 51.62
CA ASN A 161 40.23 8.05 53.03
C ASN A 161 41.74 8.21 53.22
N ALA A 162 42.56 7.75 52.27
CA ALA A 162 44.01 7.88 52.33
C ALA A 162 44.53 9.21 51.76
N ASN A 163 43.97 9.67 50.63
CA ASN A 163 44.36 10.87 49.90
C ASN A 163 43.20 11.40 49.06
N LYS A 164 42.47 12.37 49.60
CA LYS A 164 41.32 13.02 48.96
C LYS A 164 41.62 13.58 47.57
N GLN A 165 42.77 14.24 47.38
CA GLN A 165 43.11 14.86 46.08
C GLN A 165 43.32 13.81 44.98
N LYS A 166 44.01 12.71 45.31
CA LYS A 166 44.16 11.59 44.37
C LYS A 166 42.81 10.95 44.05
N ALA A 167 41.93 10.79 45.04
CA ALA A 167 40.60 10.25 44.81
C ALA A 167 39.73 11.14 43.91
N ILE A 168 39.82 12.47 44.04
CA ILE A 168 39.13 13.42 43.15
C ILE A 168 39.61 13.25 41.70
N GLN A 169 40.91 13.03 41.48
CA GLN A 169 41.45 12.75 40.14
C GLN A 169 40.90 11.44 39.58
N GLU A 170 40.88 10.37 40.38
CA GLU A 170 40.31 9.07 39.98
C GLU A 170 38.81 9.15 39.70
N LEU A 171 38.05 9.89 40.53
CA LEU A 171 36.63 10.18 40.29
C LEU A 171 36.42 10.91 38.97
N THR A 172 37.21 11.95 38.71
CA THR A 172 37.13 12.71 37.45
C THR A 172 37.42 11.82 36.24
N ASN A 173 38.41 10.92 36.35
CA ASN A 173 38.72 9.95 35.31
C ASN A 173 37.60 8.92 35.10
N LEU A 174 37.01 8.42 36.20
CA LEU A 174 35.88 7.49 36.15
C LEU A 174 34.68 8.14 35.46
N TYR A 175 34.30 9.35 35.85
CA TYR A 175 33.20 10.10 35.26
C TYR A 175 33.44 10.35 33.76
N ASN A 176 34.66 10.72 33.36
CA ASN A 176 35.03 10.83 31.95
C ASN A 176 34.81 9.52 31.17
N ARG A 177 35.13 8.38 31.77
CA ARG A 177 34.90 7.07 31.15
C ARG A 177 33.41 6.74 31.05
N ILE A 178 32.63 7.05 32.07
CA ILE A 178 31.17 6.85 32.07
C ILE A 178 30.52 7.69 30.95
N GLU A 179 30.87 8.97 30.84
CA GLU A 179 30.36 9.86 29.78
C GLU A 179 30.72 9.35 28.38
N LYS A 180 31.97 8.90 28.16
CA LYS A 180 32.39 8.29 26.89
C LYS A 180 31.56 7.05 26.55
N ASN A 181 31.37 6.15 27.52
CA ASN A 181 30.56 4.96 27.32
C ASN A 181 29.11 5.32 26.98
N ARG A 182 28.50 6.28 27.69
CA ARG A 182 27.14 6.77 27.41
C ARG A 182 27.03 7.30 25.98
N ALA A 183 28.02 8.05 25.50
CA ALA A 183 28.01 8.56 24.13
C ALA A 183 28.09 7.42 23.10
N TYR A 184 28.92 6.40 23.35
CA TYR A 184 29.03 5.23 22.47
C TYR A 184 27.72 4.44 22.45
N ASP A 185 27.13 4.19 23.62
CA ASP A 185 25.83 3.51 23.73
C ASP A 185 24.74 4.27 22.97
N SER A 186 24.72 5.61 23.09
CA SER A 186 23.79 6.47 22.37
C SER A 186 23.98 6.39 20.85
N PHE A 187 25.24 6.39 20.39
CA PHE A 187 25.58 6.21 18.98
C PHE A 187 25.07 4.86 18.44
N PHE A 188 25.37 3.75 19.13
CA PHE A 188 24.93 2.43 18.69
C PHE A 188 23.42 2.28 18.74
N LEU A 189 22.78 2.83 19.77
CA LEU A 189 21.32 2.86 19.87
C LEU A 189 20.71 3.60 18.67
N ALA A 190 21.19 4.81 18.35
CA ALA A 190 20.71 5.58 17.22
C ALA A 190 20.93 4.88 15.88
N LYS A 191 22.11 4.27 15.69
CA LYS A 191 22.43 3.52 14.47
C LYS A 191 21.52 2.32 14.30
N ASN A 192 21.26 1.57 15.37
CA ASN A 192 20.37 0.41 15.35
C ASN A 192 18.91 0.83 15.09
N THR A 193 18.44 1.90 15.74
CA THR A 193 17.11 2.48 15.49
C THR A 193 16.96 2.85 14.01
N TRP A 194 17.94 3.52 13.42
CA TRP A 194 17.94 3.85 11.99
C TRP A 194 17.90 2.60 11.10
N LEU A 195 18.76 1.61 11.34
CA LEU A 195 18.82 0.38 10.53
C LEU A 195 17.47 -0.37 10.54
N LEU A 196 16.86 -0.52 11.72
CA LEU A 196 15.54 -1.15 11.88
C LEU A 196 14.41 -0.35 11.24
N SER A 197 14.60 0.97 11.13
CA SER A 197 13.64 1.92 10.56
C SER A 197 13.77 2.13 9.06
N SER A 198 14.84 1.59 8.44
CA SER A 198 15.22 1.88 7.05
C SER A 198 14.12 1.62 6.01
N LEU A 199 13.22 0.65 6.28
CA LEU A 199 12.08 0.32 5.42
C LEU A 199 11.02 1.43 5.32
N TYR A 200 10.94 2.31 6.32
CA TYR A 200 9.97 3.40 6.35
C TYR A 200 10.59 4.74 5.93
N LEU A 201 11.92 4.82 5.84
CA LEU A 201 12.64 6.00 5.39
C LEU A 201 12.74 6.02 3.86
N SER A 202 12.75 7.22 3.27
CA SER A 202 13.05 7.35 1.84
C SER A 202 14.51 6.95 1.56
N GLU A 203 14.80 6.56 0.32
CA GLU A 203 16.16 6.25 -0.11
C GLU A 203 17.13 7.43 0.11
N ASN A 204 16.65 8.67 -0.08
CA ASN A 204 17.44 9.87 0.16
C ASN A 204 17.70 10.09 1.66
N ALA A 205 16.69 9.85 2.51
CA ALA A 205 16.84 9.89 3.95
C ALA A 205 17.86 8.85 4.44
N ASN A 206 17.77 7.62 3.94
CA ASN A 206 18.71 6.55 4.27
C ASN A 206 20.15 6.91 3.91
N LYS A 207 20.39 7.44 2.70
CA LYS A 207 21.72 7.89 2.27
C LYS A 207 22.26 8.99 3.17
N LEU A 208 21.46 10.00 3.51
CA LEU A 208 21.93 11.08 4.39
C LEU A 208 22.27 10.57 5.79
N CYS A 209 21.43 9.70 6.37
CA CYS A 209 21.71 9.06 7.65
C CYS A 209 22.99 8.22 7.60
N GLU A 210 23.21 7.46 6.53
CA GLU A 210 24.42 6.66 6.37
C GLU A 210 25.69 7.52 6.41
N VAL A 211 25.75 8.60 5.61
CA VAL A 211 26.91 9.49 5.60
C VAL A 211 27.09 10.18 6.96
N LEU A 212 26.00 10.55 7.64
CA LEU A 212 26.08 11.09 9.00
C LEU A 212 26.70 10.06 9.97
N PHE A 213 26.22 8.82 9.98
CA PHE A 213 26.75 7.79 10.88
C PHE A 213 28.20 7.44 10.59
N GLN A 214 28.65 7.53 9.34
CA GLN A 214 30.07 7.41 8.99
C GLN A 214 30.88 8.54 9.64
N ASN A 215 30.43 9.79 9.55
CA ASN A 215 31.11 10.93 10.17
C ASN A 215 31.09 10.88 11.70
N LEU A 216 29.98 10.47 12.31
CA LEU A 216 29.90 10.25 13.75
C LEU A 216 30.85 9.12 14.20
N ALA A 217 30.98 8.04 13.42
CA ALA A 217 31.94 6.98 13.71
C ALA A 217 33.39 7.47 13.61
N SER A 218 33.71 8.30 12.60
CA SER A 218 35.04 8.93 12.50
C SER A 218 35.31 9.88 13.66
N TYR A 219 34.32 10.67 14.08
CA TYR A 219 34.43 11.53 15.26
C TYR A 219 34.63 10.73 16.55
N MET A 220 33.92 9.60 16.69
CA MET A 220 34.10 8.64 17.79
C MET A 220 35.52 8.06 17.81
N ALA A 221 36.09 7.74 16.64
CA ALA A 221 37.48 7.28 16.55
C ALA A 221 38.49 8.34 17.03
N LEU A 222 38.24 9.64 16.74
CA LEU A 222 39.08 10.72 17.27
C LEU A 222 38.99 10.87 18.80
N ILE A 223 37.82 10.58 19.38
CA ILE A 223 37.63 10.56 20.85
C ILE A 223 38.49 9.45 21.49
N GLN A 224 38.54 8.28 20.84
CA GLN A 224 39.25 7.11 21.34
C GLN A 224 40.76 7.21 21.12
N TYR A 225 41.18 7.79 19.99
CA TYR A 225 42.58 7.90 19.57
C TYR A 225 42.94 9.37 19.29
N PRO A 226 43.18 10.17 20.34
CA PRO A 226 43.51 11.58 20.17
C PRO A 226 44.81 11.76 19.36
N SER A 227 44.74 12.55 18.29
CA SER A 227 45.91 12.94 17.50
C SER A 227 46.47 14.30 17.94
N SER A 228 47.73 14.60 17.60
CA SER A 228 48.34 15.92 17.85
C SER A 228 47.58 17.06 17.15
N ASN A 229 46.95 16.78 16.00
CA ASN A 229 46.11 17.72 15.24
C ASN A 229 44.61 17.60 15.61
N GLY A 230 44.30 16.97 16.75
CA GLY A 230 42.94 16.56 17.09
C GLY A 230 41.98 17.74 17.23
N SER A 231 42.41 18.92 17.68
CA SER A 231 41.52 20.09 17.82
C SER A 231 40.97 20.57 16.48
N HIS A 232 41.83 20.71 15.47
CA HIS A 232 41.42 21.16 14.15
C HIS A 232 40.54 20.12 13.45
N GLN A 233 40.93 18.84 13.53
CA GLN A 233 40.13 17.73 12.98
C GLN A 233 38.74 17.68 13.63
N ARG A 234 38.64 17.85 14.95
CA ARG A 234 37.35 17.90 15.65
C ARG A 234 36.45 19.01 15.14
N GLN A 235 36.95 20.24 15.03
CA GLN A 235 36.16 21.37 14.52
C GLN A 235 35.65 21.14 13.10
N GLN A 236 36.46 20.52 12.24
CA GLN A 236 36.03 20.14 10.89
C GLN A 236 34.88 19.12 10.94
N PHE A 237 35.00 18.07 11.74
CA PHE A 237 33.94 17.07 11.91
C PHE A 237 32.66 17.68 12.51
N GLU A 238 32.77 18.52 13.54
CA GLU A 238 31.64 19.22 14.15
C GLU A 238 30.85 20.02 13.11
N GLN A 239 31.54 20.77 12.25
CA GLN A 239 30.88 21.54 11.19
C GLN A 239 30.23 20.64 10.14
N VAL A 240 30.89 19.54 9.75
CA VAL A 240 30.35 18.57 8.79
C VAL A 240 29.10 17.88 9.35
N ILE A 241 29.16 17.42 10.60
CA ILE A 241 28.04 16.78 11.31
C ILE A 241 26.86 17.74 11.40
N LYS A 242 27.09 18.99 11.83
CA LYS A 242 26.05 20.03 11.91
C LYS A 242 25.37 20.26 10.55
N ASN A 243 26.16 20.42 9.49
CA ASN A 243 25.62 20.62 8.14
C ASN A 243 24.78 19.42 7.66
N GLN A 244 25.14 18.19 8.05
CA GLN A 244 24.36 16.99 7.73
C GLN A 244 23.08 16.91 8.56
N MET A 245 23.13 17.26 9.84
CA MET A 245 21.96 17.34 10.71
C MET A 245 20.93 18.32 10.16
N ASP A 246 21.35 19.49 9.68
CA ASP A 246 20.47 20.47 9.05
C ASP A 246 19.82 19.92 7.78
N LYS A 247 20.57 19.18 6.95
CA LYS A 247 20.05 18.52 5.74
C LYS A 247 19.02 17.44 6.08
N ILE A 248 19.31 16.58 7.05
CA ILE A 248 18.39 15.53 7.51
C ILE A 248 17.13 16.16 8.09
N SER A 249 17.26 17.17 8.95
CA SER A 249 16.11 17.87 9.54
C SER A 249 15.20 18.48 8.47
N THR A 250 15.81 19.16 7.48
CA THR A 250 15.09 19.76 6.36
C THR A 250 14.38 18.69 5.51
N LEU A 251 15.07 17.59 5.19
CA LEU A 251 14.49 16.51 4.41
C LEU A 251 13.33 15.84 5.15
N PHE A 252 13.51 15.52 6.44
CA PHE A 252 12.48 14.88 7.25
C PHE A 252 11.25 15.75 7.36
N LYS A 253 11.42 17.06 7.61
CA LYS A 253 10.30 18.02 7.62
C LYS A 253 9.58 18.06 6.28
N LYS A 254 10.32 18.08 5.16
CA LYS A 254 9.76 18.07 3.81
C LYS A 254 8.96 16.79 3.52
N GLU A 255 9.50 15.63 3.87
CA GLU A 255 8.87 14.34 3.59
C GLU A 255 7.68 14.04 4.50
N LEU A 256 7.65 14.62 5.70
CA LEU A 256 6.50 14.58 6.61
C LEU A 256 5.41 15.59 6.22
N SER A 257 5.75 16.70 5.57
CA SER A 257 4.76 17.68 5.10
C SER A 257 4.13 17.32 3.76
N ALA A 258 4.79 16.50 2.93
CA ALA A 258 4.31 16.08 1.60
C ALA A 258 3.01 15.26 1.60
N GLY A 259 2.46 14.89 2.77
CA GLY A 259 1.11 14.31 2.89
C GLY A 259 -0.04 15.30 2.70
N TYR A 260 0.25 16.60 2.50
CA TYR A 260 -0.74 17.66 2.34
C TYR A 260 -0.51 18.43 1.02
N TYR A 261 -1.26 18.08 -0.03
CA TYR A 261 -1.65 18.96 -1.15
C TYR A 261 -0.61 19.48 -2.17
N ASN A 262 0.46 18.76 -2.51
CA ASN A 262 1.40 19.25 -3.56
C ASN A 262 1.57 18.33 -4.78
N GLU A 263 0.73 17.32 -4.96
CA GLU A 263 0.57 16.72 -6.29
C GLU A 263 -0.54 17.49 -7.00
N GLU A 264 -0.12 18.40 -7.87
CA GLU A 264 -0.92 18.88 -9.00
C GLU A 264 -1.69 17.69 -9.56
N SER A 265 -3.00 17.66 -9.32
CA SER A 265 -3.86 16.68 -9.97
C SER A 265 -3.61 16.84 -11.47
N PRO A 266 -3.18 15.80 -12.20
CA PRO A 266 -3.07 15.90 -13.64
C PRO A 266 -4.43 16.37 -14.15
N PRO A 267 -4.47 17.38 -15.04
CA PRO A 267 -5.74 17.94 -15.50
C PRO A 267 -6.58 16.78 -16.01
N GLU A 268 -7.73 16.56 -15.37
CA GLU A 268 -8.69 15.56 -15.81
C GLU A 268 -8.94 15.80 -17.29
N GLU A 269 -8.43 14.90 -18.13
CA GLU A 269 -8.85 14.79 -19.53
C GLU A 269 -10.32 14.40 -19.49
N ARG A 270 -11.19 15.42 -19.47
CA ARG A 270 -12.61 15.26 -19.77
C ARG A 270 -12.71 14.87 -21.24
N GLN A 271 -12.88 13.58 -21.49
CA GLN A 271 -13.43 13.05 -22.73
C GLN A 271 -14.95 12.94 -22.61
#